data_AF-A0AB32X9X9-F1
#
_entry.id   AF-A0AB32X9X9-F1
#
_cell.length_a   1.000
_cell.length_b   1.000
_cell.length_c   1.000
_cell.angle_alpha   90.00
_cell.angle_beta   90.00
_cell.angle_gamma   90.00
#
_symmetry.space_group_name_H-M   'P 1'
#
loop_
_entity.id
_entity.type
_entity.pdbx_description
1 polymer ?
#
loop_
_entity_poly.entity_id
_entity_poly.type
_entity_poly.pdbx_seq_one_letter_code
_entity_poly.pdbx_strand_id
1 'polypeptide(L)'
;MKRSSFTSNSVLNFFVVLSFITIGLVFFFLRSQPTSVISKENIPKIELENFKAFQINDKILDLSIEGKKALQYDDHEIFFDSKIKRYDEDTIESVESPKAKRQQDLYFFPNGVTYKRSDDSSFWSETGIYNHKEQNFKGKGRFILTSKDSKVEGLDIFYSHVLEVVEAQSIQAHLFLDEIKQSQKEKKKFPTFKGGF
;
A
#
# COMPACT_ATOMS: atom_id res chain seq x y z
N MET A 1 -7.79 -84.37 15.38
CA MET A 1 -8.00 -83.39 14.28
C MET A 1 -9.43 -82.86 14.37
N LYS A 2 -9.56 -81.55 14.17
CA LYS A 2 -10.76 -80.71 14.19
C LYS A 2 -11.91 -81.23 13.30
N ARG A 3 -13.15 -81.03 13.75
CA ARG A 3 -14.21 -80.49 12.90
C ARG A 3 -14.88 -79.34 13.67
N SER A 4 -14.55 -78.12 13.27
CA SER A 4 -15.19 -76.90 13.76
C SER A 4 -16.56 -76.80 13.13
N SER A 5 -17.62 -77.07 13.88
CA SER A 5 -18.99 -76.84 13.46
C SER A 5 -19.29 -75.33 13.52
N PHE A 6 -19.30 -74.68 12.35
CA PHE A 6 -19.83 -73.32 12.22
C PHE A 6 -21.35 -73.39 12.37
N THR A 7 -21.86 -73.10 13.56
CA THR A 7 -23.26 -72.68 13.72
C THR A 7 -23.37 -71.28 13.13
N SER A 8 -24.00 -71.18 11.96
CA SER A 8 -24.24 -69.91 11.27
C SER A 8 -25.19 -69.05 12.12
N ASN A 9 -24.62 -68.16 12.95
CA ASN A 9 -25.38 -67.12 13.62
C ASN A 9 -25.76 -66.07 12.56
N SER A 10 -26.95 -66.24 11.96
CA SER A 10 -27.49 -65.36 10.92
C SER A 10 -27.42 -63.87 11.32
N VAL A 11 -27.68 -63.58 12.60
CA VAL A 11 -27.56 -62.25 13.20
C VAL A 11 -26.12 -61.72 13.15
N LEU A 12 -25.13 -62.56 13.50
CA LEU A 12 -23.72 -62.18 13.49
C LEU A 12 -23.23 -61.93 12.05
N ASN A 13 -23.63 -62.78 11.11
CA ASN A 13 -23.30 -62.61 9.70
C ASN A 13 -23.90 -61.31 9.13
N PHE A 14 -25.12 -60.95 9.52
CA PHE A 14 -25.75 -59.68 9.15
C PHE A 14 -24.92 -58.47 9.63
N PHE A 15 -24.49 -58.47 10.90
CA PHE A 15 -23.67 -57.38 11.43
C PHE A 15 -22.28 -57.31 10.81
N VAL A 16 -21.67 -58.44 10.45
CA VAL A 16 -20.38 -58.48 9.75
C VAL A 16 -20.50 -57.87 8.35
N VAL A 17 -21.52 -58.24 7.58
CA VAL A 17 -21.76 -57.66 6.25
C VAL A 17 -22.05 -56.16 6.34
N LEU A 18 -22.87 -55.75 7.32
CA LEU A 18 -23.17 -54.34 7.56
C LEU A 18 -21.91 -53.54 7.94
N SER A 19 -20.98 -54.14 8.69
CA SER A 19 -19.68 -53.53 9.01
C SER A 19 -18.84 -53.30 7.76
N PHE A 20 -18.75 -54.27 6.85
CA PHE A 20 -18.02 -54.07 5.59
C PHE A 20 -18.66 -53.01 4.69
N ILE A 21 -20.00 -52.94 4.63
CA ILE A 21 -20.72 -51.91 3.87
C ILE A 21 -20.45 -50.52 4.45
N THR A 22 -20.54 -50.38 5.78
CA THR A 22 -20.31 -49.09 6.45
C THR A 22 -18.87 -48.62 6.31
N ILE A 23 -17.89 -49.51 6.46
CA ILE A 23 -16.47 -49.21 6.20
C ILE A 23 -16.28 -48.79 4.73
N GLY A 24 -16.88 -49.53 3.78
CA GLY A 24 -16.84 -49.19 2.35
C GLY A 24 -17.43 -47.82 2.04
N LEU A 25 -18.56 -47.46 2.67
CA LEU A 25 -19.16 -46.14 2.54
C LEU A 25 -18.27 -45.04 3.13
N VAL A 26 -17.66 -45.28 4.29
CA VAL A 26 -16.71 -44.34 4.91
C VAL A 26 -15.55 -44.06 3.97
N PHE A 27 -14.93 -45.08 3.37
CA PHE A 27 -13.86 -44.89 2.38
C PHE A 27 -14.34 -44.24 1.08
N PHE A 28 -15.57 -44.52 0.64
CA PHE A 28 -16.18 -43.91 -0.53
C PHE A 28 -16.42 -42.41 -0.34
N PHE A 29 -16.93 -42.00 0.84
CA PHE A 29 -17.15 -40.59 1.18
C PHE A 29 -15.86 -39.86 1.60
N LEU A 30 -14.86 -40.57 2.15
CA LEU A 30 -13.52 -40.03 2.42
C LEU A 30 -12.66 -39.89 1.15
N ARG A 31 -13.11 -40.38 0.00
CA ARG A 31 -12.50 -40.06 -1.29
C ARG A 31 -12.72 -38.58 -1.55
N SER A 32 -11.83 -37.77 -1.00
CA SER A 32 -11.79 -36.32 -1.15
C SER A 32 -11.99 -36.00 -2.62
N GLN A 33 -13.03 -35.23 -2.93
CA GLN A 33 -13.13 -34.59 -4.23
C GLN A 33 -11.80 -33.83 -4.42
N PRO A 34 -11.12 -33.99 -5.56
CA PRO A 34 -9.96 -33.15 -5.84
C PRO A 34 -10.49 -31.72 -5.88
N THR A 35 -10.35 -30.99 -4.77
CA THR A 35 -10.40 -29.54 -4.80
C THR A 35 -9.21 -29.18 -5.66
N SER A 36 -9.45 -28.96 -6.95
CA SER A 36 -8.53 -28.21 -7.77
C SER A 36 -8.39 -26.87 -7.07
N VAL A 37 -7.33 -26.74 -6.28
CA VAL A 37 -6.80 -25.45 -5.91
C VAL A 37 -6.29 -24.92 -7.24
N ILE A 38 -7.20 -24.32 -8.01
CA ILE A 38 -6.84 -23.52 -9.17
C ILE A 38 -5.85 -22.52 -8.60
N SER A 39 -4.59 -22.61 -9.05
CA SER A 39 -3.56 -21.64 -8.69
C SER A 39 -4.18 -20.27 -8.88
N LYS A 40 -4.35 -19.55 -7.78
CA LYS A 40 -5.06 -18.27 -7.67
C LYS A 40 -4.23 -17.13 -8.27
N GLU A 41 -3.30 -17.45 -9.17
CA GLU A 41 -2.33 -16.51 -9.66
C GLU A 41 -3.01 -15.50 -10.58
N ASN A 42 -3.05 -14.26 -10.09
CA ASN A 42 -3.37 -13.03 -10.83
C ASN A 42 -4.85 -12.72 -11.10
N ILE A 43 -5.78 -13.18 -10.27
CA ILE A 43 -7.14 -12.62 -10.26
C ILE A 43 -7.28 -11.64 -9.08
N PRO A 44 -7.64 -10.36 -9.31
CA PRO A 44 -7.90 -9.43 -8.23
C PRO A 44 -9.08 -9.91 -7.39
N LYS A 45 -8.96 -9.87 -6.07
CA LYS A 45 -10.04 -10.15 -5.12
C LYS A 45 -11.08 -9.05 -5.10
N ILE A 46 -10.61 -7.81 -5.22
CA ILE A 46 -11.43 -6.61 -5.24
C ILE A 46 -10.98 -5.75 -6.41
N GLU A 47 -11.95 -5.26 -7.17
CA GLU A 47 -11.78 -4.31 -8.24
C GLU A 47 -12.74 -3.15 -7.99
N LEU A 48 -12.20 -1.94 -7.97
CA LEU A 48 -12.95 -0.70 -7.84
C LEU A 48 -12.69 0.16 -9.06
N GLU A 49 -13.75 0.81 -9.57
CA GLU A 49 -13.67 1.79 -10.66
C GLU A 49 -14.23 3.13 -10.19
N ASN A 50 -13.61 4.22 -10.65
CA ASN A 50 -13.99 5.61 -10.33
C ASN A 50 -14.30 5.81 -8.85
N PHE A 51 -13.35 5.38 -8.01
CA PHE A 51 -13.59 5.23 -6.59
C PHE A 51 -13.17 6.49 -5.82
N LYS A 52 -13.80 6.66 -4.66
CA LYS A 52 -13.38 7.59 -3.62
C LYS A 52 -13.61 6.93 -2.28
N ALA A 53 -12.57 6.83 -1.47
CA ALA A 53 -12.64 6.30 -0.12
C ALA A 53 -12.07 7.32 0.88
N PHE A 54 -12.58 7.24 2.09
CA PHE A 54 -12.26 8.16 3.18
C PHE A 54 -11.96 7.35 4.43
N GLN A 55 -10.92 7.76 5.15
CA GLN A 55 -10.62 7.29 6.49
C GLN A 55 -10.87 8.44 7.46
N ILE A 56 -11.72 8.20 8.44
CA ILE A 56 -12.13 9.17 9.45
C ILE A 56 -11.64 8.64 10.80
N ASN A 57 -10.84 9.44 11.51
CA ASN A 57 -10.56 9.21 12.93
C ASN A 57 -11.56 10.02 13.77
N ASP A 58 -11.52 9.85 15.10
CA ASP A 58 -12.56 10.28 16.06
C ASP A 58 -13.21 11.67 15.87
N LYS A 59 -12.58 12.62 15.17
CA LYS A 59 -13.13 13.97 14.91
C LYS A 59 -12.86 14.57 13.53
N ILE A 60 -11.95 14.01 12.71
CA ILE A 60 -11.45 14.65 11.50
C ILE A 60 -11.28 13.61 10.38
N LEU A 61 -11.52 14.04 9.14
CA LEU A 61 -11.11 13.28 7.96
C LEU A 61 -9.57 13.18 7.95
N ASP A 62 -9.02 12.00 8.18
CA ASP A 62 -7.56 11.79 8.25
C ASP A 62 -6.97 11.61 6.84
N LEU A 63 -7.63 10.77 6.03
CA LEU A 63 -7.17 10.39 4.71
C LEU A 63 -8.32 10.35 3.71
N SER A 64 -8.08 10.82 2.50
CA SER A 64 -8.93 10.52 1.35
C SER A 64 -8.10 9.93 0.22
N ILE A 65 -8.63 8.92 -0.45
CA ILE A 65 -8.04 8.34 -1.64
C ILE A 65 -9.09 8.33 -2.76
N GLU A 66 -8.71 8.82 -3.93
CA GLU A 66 -9.56 8.82 -5.12
C GLU A 66 -8.75 8.34 -6.32
N GLY A 67 -9.39 7.70 -7.29
CA GLY A 67 -8.71 7.25 -8.50
C GLY A 67 -9.63 6.57 -9.51
N LYS A 68 -9.09 6.31 -10.71
CA LYS A 68 -9.87 5.67 -11.77
C LYS A 68 -10.07 4.18 -11.56
N LYS A 69 -9.06 3.49 -11.02
CA LYS A 69 -9.11 2.05 -10.79
C LYS A 69 -8.24 1.64 -9.62
N ALA A 70 -8.73 0.71 -8.81
CA ALA A 70 -7.95 0.02 -7.79
C ALA A 70 -8.16 -1.49 -7.89
N LEU A 71 -7.07 -2.25 -7.80
CA LEU A 71 -7.05 -3.70 -7.82
C LEU A 71 -6.37 -4.20 -6.55
N GLN A 72 -7.03 -5.10 -5.81
CA GLN A 72 -6.46 -5.74 -4.64
C GLN A 72 -6.25 -7.23 -4.91
N TYR A 73 -5.02 -7.70 -4.75
CA TYR A 73 -4.62 -9.11 -4.86
C TYR A 73 -4.39 -9.72 -3.47
N ASP A 74 -3.89 -10.96 -3.40
CA ASP A 74 -3.55 -11.62 -2.14
C ASP A 74 -2.41 -10.89 -1.39
N ASP A 75 -1.42 -10.35 -2.10
CA ASP A 75 -0.17 -9.83 -1.53
C ASP A 75 0.09 -8.34 -1.82
N HIS A 76 -0.67 -7.71 -2.72
CA HIS A 76 -0.45 -6.33 -3.13
C HIS A 76 -1.71 -5.64 -3.67
N GLU A 77 -1.62 -4.32 -3.76
CA GLU A 77 -2.64 -3.43 -4.33
C GLU A 77 -2.04 -2.63 -5.48
N ILE A 78 -2.83 -2.35 -6.52
CA ILE A 78 -2.46 -1.48 -7.63
C ILE A 78 -3.51 -0.39 -7.78
N PHE A 79 -3.07 0.86 -7.81
CA PHE A 79 -3.89 2.04 -8.02
C PHE A 79 -3.52 2.71 -9.33
N PHE A 80 -4.53 3.15 -10.09
CA PHE A 80 -4.38 3.83 -11.36
C PHE A 80 -5.00 5.22 -11.31
N ASP A 81 -4.25 6.21 -11.81
CA ASP A 81 -4.60 7.63 -11.79
C ASP A 81 -5.13 8.05 -10.41
N SER A 82 -4.34 7.74 -9.37
CA SER A 82 -4.75 7.88 -7.99
C SER A 82 -4.21 9.14 -7.35
N LYS A 83 -5.03 9.75 -6.49
CA LYS A 83 -4.68 10.85 -5.60
C LYS A 83 -5.01 10.48 -4.17
N ILE A 84 -4.00 10.54 -3.30
CA ILE A 84 -4.14 10.39 -1.86
C ILE A 84 -3.99 11.78 -1.27
N LYS A 85 -4.87 12.17 -0.35
CA LYS A 85 -4.73 13.39 0.46
C LYS A 85 -4.75 13.02 1.92
N ARG A 86 -3.82 13.57 2.69
CA ARG A 86 -3.76 13.49 4.14
C ARG A 86 -4.06 14.87 4.71
N TYR A 87 -4.89 14.90 5.74
CA TYR A 87 -5.24 16.12 6.44
C TYR A 87 -4.67 16.04 7.85
N ASP A 88 -3.70 16.89 8.13
CA ASP A 88 -3.20 17.17 9.47
C ASP A 88 -3.80 18.50 9.97
N GLU A 89 -3.63 18.83 11.25
CA GLU A 89 -4.22 20.03 11.87
C GLU A 89 -3.83 21.31 11.11
N ASP A 90 -2.56 21.41 10.71
CA ASP A 90 -1.98 22.61 10.07
C ASP A 90 -1.58 22.40 8.61
N THR A 91 -1.58 21.17 8.12
CA THR A 91 -1.04 20.85 6.79
C THR A 91 -1.90 19.88 6.01
N ILE A 92 -2.10 20.17 4.73
CA ILE A 92 -2.71 19.24 3.78
C ILE A 92 -1.62 18.75 2.85
N GLU A 93 -1.44 17.44 2.80
CA GLU A 93 -0.51 16.78 1.92
C GLU A 93 -1.25 15.98 0.87
N SER A 94 -0.68 15.87 -0.33
CA SER A 94 -1.24 15.02 -1.37
C SER A 94 -0.16 14.31 -2.17
N VAL A 95 -0.45 13.07 -2.56
CA VAL A 95 0.37 12.24 -3.43
C VAL A 95 -0.47 11.83 -4.63
N GLU A 96 0.01 12.14 -5.82
CA GLU A 96 -0.62 11.83 -7.10
C GLU A 96 0.30 10.92 -7.92
N SER A 97 -0.25 9.86 -8.51
CA SER A 97 0.51 8.97 -9.39
C SER A 97 -0.38 8.35 -10.48
N PRO A 98 0.10 8.26 -11.74
CA PRO A 98 -0.60 7.50 -12.79
C PRO A 98 -0.72 6.02 -12.48
N LYS A 99 0.27 5.45 -11.78
CA LYS A 99 0.26 4.05 -11.36
C LYS A 99 1.08 3.89 -10.09
N ALA A 100 0.44 3.41 -9.04
CA ALA A 100 1.09 3.06 -7.78
C ALA A 100 0.84 1.58 -7.47
N LYS A 101 1.87 0.85 -7.04
CA LYS A 101 1.72 -0.49 -6.44
C LYS A 101 2.07 -0.38 -4.96
N ARG A 102 1.20 -0.87 -4.09
CA ARG A 102 1.48 -1.02 -2.66
C ARG A 102 1.68 -2.49 -2.34
N GLN A 103 2.78 -2.83 -1.70
CA GLN A 103 3.05 -4.18 -1.21
C GLN A 103 3.63 -4.05 0.19
N GLN A 104 2.84 -4.41 1.21
CA GLN A 104 3.17 -4.17 2.62
C GLN A 104 3.46 -2.68 2.88
N ASP A 105 4.67 -2.35 3.35
CA ASP A 105 5.14 -1.00 3.65
C ASP A 105 5.81 -0.30 2.46
N LEU A 106 5.89 -0.96 1.30
CA LEU A 106 6.52 -0.43 0.10
C LEU A 106 5.50 0.10 -0.89
N TYR A 107 5.72 1.33 -1.34
CA TYR A 107 4.94 1.98 -2.37
C TYR A 107 5.84 2.21 -3.58
N PHE A 108 5.48 1.60 -4.71
CA PHE A 108 6.20 1.69 -5.97
C PHE A 108 5.46 2.60 -6.93
N PHE A 109 6.19 3.54 -7.51
CA PHE A 109 5.69 4.53 -8.47
C PHE A 109 6.43 4.36 -9.80
N PRO A 110 6.12 3.32 -10.60
CA PRO A 110 6.80 3.04 -11.86
C PRO A 110 6.55 4.08 -12.96
N ASN A 111 5.51 4.90 -12.83
CA ASN A 111 5.09 5.90 -13.82
C ASN A 111 5.08 7.31 -13.24
N GLY A 112 5.93 7.53 -12.24
CA GLY A 112 6.12 8.81 -11.58
C GLY A 112 5.17 9.07 -10.43
N VAL A 113 5.56 10.04 -9.61
CA VAL A 113 4.83 10.45 -8.42
C VAL A 113 5.01 11.95 -8.21
N THR A 114 3.92 12.61 -7.80
CA THR A 114 3.94 14.01 -7.39
C THR A 114 3.46 14.11 -5.95
N TYR A 115 4.28 14.64 -5.06
CA TYR A 115 3.88 15.05 -3.72
C TYR A 115 3.70 16.56 -3.68
N LYS A 116 2.67 17.04 -3.00
CA LYS A 116 2.39 18.46 -2.77
C LYS A 116 1.97 18.67 -1.33
N ARG A 117 2.43 19.75 -0.73
CA ARG A 117 2.05 20.21 0.61
C ARG A 117 1.40 21.60 0.51
N SER A 118 0.60 21.95 1.52
CA SER A 118 -0.15 23.21 1.59
C SER A 118 0.69 24.48 1.67
N ASP A 119 2.00 24.38 1.88
CA ASP A 119 2.96 25.51 1.90
C ASP A 119 3.61 25.78 0.53
N ASP A 120 2.94 25.37 -0.55
CA ASP A 120 3.41 25.41 -1.94
C ASP A 120 4.67 24.57 -2.23
N SER A 121 5.14 23.78 -1.27
CA SER A 121 6.21 22.81 -1.50
C SER A 121 5.70 21.63 -2.33
N SER A 122 6.45 21.24 -3.36
CA SER A 122 6.14 20.09 -4.19
C SER A 122 7.37 19.31 -4.60
N PHE A 123 7.16 18.02 -4.83
CA PHE A 123 8.18 17.08 -5.27
C PHE A 123 7.61 16.24 -6.40
N TRP A 124 8.36 16.12 -7.49
CA TRP A 124 8.05 15.21 -8.58
C TRP A 124 9.24 14.30 -8.83
N SER A 125 8.96 13.03 -9.11
CA SER A 125 9.97 12.07 -9.54
C SER A 125 9.43 11.18 -10.66
N GLU A 126 10.31 10.87 -11.62
CA GLU A 126 10.00 10.05 -12.80
C GLU A 126 9.65 8.60 -12.43
N THR A 127 10.36 8.03 -11.46
CA THR A 127 9.99 6.77 -10.81
C THR A 127 10.45 6.78 -9.36
N GLY A 128 9.85 5.98 -8.49
CA GLY A 128 10.42 5.81 -7.16
C GLY A 128 9.79 4.74 -6.31
N ILE A 129 10.44 4.49 -5.17
CA ILE A 129 10.01 3.57 -4.13
C ILE A 129 10.02 4.32 -2.82
N TYR A 130 8.87 4.38 -2.17
CA TYR A 130 8.75 4.88 -0.80
C TYR A 130 8.62 3.70 0.16
N ASN A 131 9.49 3.65 1.17
CA ASN A 131 9.39 2.73 2.28
C ASN A 131 8.77 3.45 3.47
N HIS A 132 7.52 3.12 3.79
CA HIS A 132 6.78 3.75 4.88
C HIS A 132 7.39 3.44 6.25
N LYS A 133 7.88 2.21 6.44
CA LYS A 133 8.51 1.76 7.68
C LYS A 133 9.83 2.46 7.96
N GLU A 134 10.66 2.63 6.94
CA GLU A 134 11.97 3.30 7.06
C GLU A 134 11.89 4.82 6.81
N GLN A 135 10.71 5.33 6.44
CA GLN A 135 10.46 6.73 6.10
C GLN A 135 11.49 7.30 5.10
N ASN A 136 11.76 6.53 4.04
CA ASN A 136 12.70 6.92 3.00
C ASN A 136 12.09 6.79 1.61
N PHE A 137 12.61 7.60 0.69
CA PHE A 137 12.23 7.60 -0.71
C PHE A 137 13.46 7.42 -1.58
N LYS A 138 13.39 6.50 -2.55
CA LYS A 138 14.42 6.27 -3.56
C LYS A 138 13.80 6.50 -4.93
N GLY A 139 14.18 7.60 -5.58
CA GLY A 139 13.82 7.91 -6.96
C GLY A 139 14.86 7.39 -7.94
N LYS A 140 14.42 7.01 -9.13
CA LYS A 140 15.30 6.77 -10.27
C LYS A 140 14.88 7.64 -11.45
N GLY A 141 15.86 8.20 -12.15
CA GLY A 141 15.64 9.16 -13.21
C GLY A 141 15.51 10.58 -12.67
N ARG A 142 14.79 11.43 -13.40
CA ARG A 142 14.69 12.86 -13.06
C ARG A 142 13.82 13.11 -11.84
N PHE A 143 14.17 14.15 -11.09
CA PHE A 143 13.31 14.72 -10.06
C PHE A 143 13.30 16.23 -10.11
N ILE A 144 12.24 16.81 -9.55
CA ILE A 144 12.06 18.26 -9.37
C ILE A 144 11.52 18.49 -7.96
N LEU A 145 12.22 19.29 -7.17
CA LEU A 145 11.74 19.87 -5.93
C LEU A 145 11.42 21.34 -6.18
N THR A 146 10.25 21.80 -5.76
CA THR A 146 9.86 23.20 -5.86
C THR A 146 9.40 23.65 -4.48
N SER A 147 9.90 24.79 -4.03
CA SER A 147 9.40 25.53 -2.87
C SER A 147 8.96 26.92 -3.32
N LYS A 148 8.42 27.70 -2.39
CA LYS A 148 8.08 29.11 -2.62
C LYS A 148 9.25 29.96 -3.12
N ASP A 149 10.49 29.58 -2.83
CA ASP A 149 11.69 30.40 -3.05
C ASP A 149 12.80 29.68 -3.83
N SER A 150 12.58 28.44 -4.24
CA SER A 150 13.57 27.65 -4.94
C SER A 150 12.97 26.59 -5.85
N LYS A 151 13.75 26.21 -6.86
CA LYS A 151 13.52 25.04 -7.69
C LYS A 151 14.81 24.25 -7.79
N VAL A 152 14.78 22.98 -7.43
CA VAL A 152 15.93 22.07 -7.50
C VAL A 152 15.59 20.92 -8.42
N GLU A 153 16.46 20.65 -9.39
CA GLU A 153 16.34 19.57 -10.35
C GLU A 153 17.57 18.68 -10.29
N GLY A 154 17.42 17.41 -10.63
CA GLY A 154 18.55 16.48 -10.68
C GLY A 154 18.13 15.07 -11.06
N LEU A 155 19.02 14.12 -10.77
CA LEU A 155 18.85 12.69 -11.06
C LEU A 155 18.98 11.85 -9.78
N ASP A 156 18.30 10.71 -9.76
CA ASP A 156 18.46 9.62 -8.78
C ASP A 156 18.47 10.10 -7.31
N ILE A 157 17.35 10.69 -6.89
CA ILE A 157 17.18 11.22 -5.53
C ILE A 157 17.04 10.12 -4.49
N PHE A 158 17.70 10.31 -3.35
CA PHE A 158 17.46 9.61 -2.11
C PHE A 158 17.04 10.61 -1.03
N TYR A 159 15.93 10.34 -0.37
CA TYR A 159 15.49 11.09 0.81
C TYR A 159 15.34 10.13 1.98
N SER A 160 15.83 10.54 3.15
CA SER A 160 15.60 9.84 4.41
C SER A 160 15.11 10.84 5.46
N HIS A 161 13.92 10.59 5.99
CA HIS A 161 13.41 11.35 7.13
C HIS A 161 14.23 11.07 8.39
N VAL A 162 14.57 9.80 8.65
CA VAL A 162 15.33 9.37 9.83
C VAL A 162 16.73 10.00 9.88
N LEU A 163 17.40 10.10 8.73
CA LEU A 163 18.73 10.70 8.65
C LEU A 163 18.69 12.22 8.41
N GLU A 164 17.50 12.78 8.15
CA GLU A 164 17.31 14.18 7.75
C GLU A 164 18.16 14.60 6.53
N VAL A 165 18.34 13.67 5.57
CA VAL A 165 19.24 13.87 4.42
C VAL A 165 18.48 13.72 3.10
N VAL A 166 18.84 14.59 2.14
CA VAL A 166 18.51 14.46 0.72
C VAL A 166 19.83 14.37 -0.06
N GLU A 167 19.99 13.30 -0.82
CA GLU A 167 21.12 13.05 -1.72
C GLU A 167 20.61 12.89 -3.14
N ALA A 168 21.39 13.34 -4.12
CA ALA A 168 21.04 13.25 -5.53
C ALA A 168 22.28 13.43 -6.40
N GLN A 169 22.13 13.10 -7.69
CA GLN A 169 23.14 13.29 -8.72
C GLN A 169 22.76 14.47 -9.63
N SER A 170 23.77 15.11 -10.24
CA SER A 170 23.59 16.14 -11.27
C SER A 170 22.62 17.26 -10.86
N ILE A 171 22.80 17.80 -9.66
CA ILE A 171 21.88 18.77 -9.04
C ILE A 171 22.06 20.16 -9.65
N GLN A 172 20.95 20.77 -10.04
CA GLN A 172 20.86 22.18 -10.41
C GLN A 172 19.83 22.89 -9.52
N ALA A 173 20.24 23.97 -8.86
CA ALA A 173 19.37 24.76 -7.99
C ALA A 173 19.17 26.17 -8.53
N HIS A 174 17.91 26.59 -8.61
CA HIS A 174 17.49 27.93 -8.93
C HIS A 174 16.88 28.56 -7.68
N LEU A 175 17.43 29.71 -7.26
CA LEU A 175 16.99 30.43 -6.07
C LEU A 175 16.33 31.75 -6.48
N PHE A 176 15.11 31.98 -6.01
CA PHE A 176 14.34 33.18 -6.34
C PHE A 176 14.57 34.27 -5.29
N LEU A 177 15.58 35.11 -5.53
CA LEU A 177 16.07 36.10 -4.54
C LEU A 177 15.00 37.09 -4.05
N ASP A 178 14.02 37.43 -4.88
CA ASP A 178 12.97 38.37 -4.50
C ASP A 178 11.96 37.76 -3.53
N GLU A 179 11.65 36.47 -3.69
CA GLU A 179 10.77 35.72 -2.78
C GLU A 179 11.45 35.50 -1.43
N ILE A 180 12.74 35.16 -1.43
CA ILE A 180 13.56 35.05 -0.21
C ILE A 180 13.51 36.36 0.61
N LYS A 181 13.67 37.51 -0.05
CA LYS A 181 13.63 38.82 0.62
C LYS A 181 12.23 39.14 1.18
N GLN A 182 11.16 38.72 0.52
CA GLN A 182 9.79 38.93 1.00
C GLN A 182 9.50 38.06 2.23
N SER A 183 9.83 36.76 2.20
CA SER A 183 9.65 35.86 3.34
C SER A 183 10.42 36.31 4.59
N GLN A 184 11.62 36.87 4.44
CA GLN A 184 12.35 37.44 5.58
C GLN A 184 11.70 38.70 6.16
N LYS A 185 11.04 39.52 5.34
CA LYS A 185 10.28 40.70 5.81
C LYS A 185 9.00 40.30 6.55
N GLU A 186 8.30 39.27 6.08
CA GLU A 186 7.10 38.74 6.74
C GLU A 186 7.43 38.16 8.12
N LYS A 187 8.49 37.34 8.24
CA LYS A 187 8.93 36.79 9.54
C LYS A 187 9.34 37.88 10.55
N LYS A 188 9.87 39.02 10.09
CA LYS A 188 10.22 40.16 10.97
C LYS A 188 9.02 40.96 11.45
N LYS A 189 7.87 40.89 10.77
CA LYS A 189 6.64 41.61 11.16
C LYS A 189 5.85 40.92 12.26
N PHE A 190 6.08 39.62 12.48
CA PHE A 190 5.48 38.85 13.58
C PHE A 190 6.56 38.55 14.64
N PRO A 191 6.78 39.42 15.64
CA PRO A 191 7.58 39.03 16.79
C PRO A 191 6.91 37.84 17.48
N THR A 192 7.63 36.74 17.61
CA THR A 192 7.31 35.62 18.50
C THR A 192 7.01 36.18 19.90
N PHE A 193 5.74 36.21 20.28
CA PHE A 193 5.36 36.38 21.68
C PHE A 193 5.88 35.15 22.43
N LYS A 194 6.98 35.32 23.16
CA LYS A 194 7.33 34.40 24.26
C LYS A 194 6.27 34.59 25.34
N GLY A 195 5.21 33.80 25.29
CA GLY A 195 4.26 33.65 26.38
C GLY A 195 4.95 32.91 27.52
N GLY A 196 5.36 33.63 28.55
CA GLY A 196 5.59 33.06 29.88
C GLY A 196 4.32 33.20 30.69
N PHE A 197 3.80 32.08 31.19
CA PHE A 197 3.06 31.94 32.43
C PHE A 197 3.35 30.55 32.98
#